data_AF-A0AAE3NYT6-F1
#
_entry.id   AF-A0AAE3NYT6-F1
#
_cell.length_a   1.000
_cell.length_b   1.000
_cell.length_c   1.000
_cell.angle_alpha   90.00
_cell.angle_beta   90.00
_cell.angle_gamma   90.00
#
_symmetry.space_group_name_H-M   'P 1'
#
loop_
_entity.id
_entity.type
_entity.pdbx_description
1 polymer ?
#
loop_
_entity_poly.entity_id
_entity_poly.type
_entity_poly.pdbx_seq_one_letter_code
_entity_poly.pdbx_strand_id
1 'polypeptide(L)'
;MLTYGLPTKTDLILEVLNGTGIGAANAFRNFDDDKYKNIFGRISQDISDDFRLGAFGYFGKEKVGANNSFTNSFNMFGSDLTLKLKNQLELNFQYGIRKDDNAFGTNKEIKTNGGFGELIYTPKGDESKWYAVALYNWIDSDFDTYDYQTGTLSLGYLLRRNIRLIGEFTYDFKIKYSQLAFGVISAF
;
A
#
# COMPACT_ATOMS: atom_id res chain seq x y z
N MET A 1 15.51 -6.83 3.26
CA MET A 1 15.15 -6.41 1.89
C MET A 1 16.39 -6.29 1.03
N LEU A 2 16.36 -6.84 -0.18
CA LEU A 2 17.35 -6.67 -1.25
C LEU A 2 16.71 -5.86 -2.38
N THR A 3 17.43 -4.86 -2.87
CA THR A 3 17.02 -4.04 -4.03
C THR A 3 18.17 -3.98 -5.01
N TYR A 4 17.91 -4.26 -6.28
CA TYR A 4 18.93 -4.29 -7.33
C TYR A 4 18.40 -3.68 -8.63
N GLY A 5 19.04 -2.61 -9.08
CA GLY A 5 18.76 -1.95 -10.37
C GLY A 5 19.72 -2.42 -11.45
N LEU A 6 19.18 -2.87 -12.58
CA LEU A 6 19.94 -3.29 -13.76
C LEU A 6 20.20 -2.09 -14.69
N PRO A 7 21.29 -2.11 -15.48
CA PRO A 7 21.55 -1.08 -16.50
C PRO A 7 20.43 -0.93 -17.55
N THR A 8 19.55 -1.93 -17.68
CA THR A 8 18.35 -1.92 -18.51
C THR A 8 17.21 -1.07 -17.94
N LYS A 9 17.42 -0.35 -16.83
CA LYS A 9 16.38 0.34 -16.04
C LYS A 9 15.31 -0.61 -15.49
N THR A 10 15.71 -1.86 -15.24
CA THR A 10 14.86 -2.85 -14.58
C THR A 10 15.24 -2.90 -13.11
N ASP A 11 14.27 -2.77 -12.21
CA ASP A 11 14.48 -2.91 -10.78
C ASP A 11 13.92 -4.24 -10.28
N LEU A 12 14.70 -4.91 -9.45
CA LEU A 12 14.34 -6.14 -8.75
C LEU A 12 14.35 -5.87 -7.25
N ILE A 13 13.26 -6.20 -6.58
CA ILE A 13 13.13 -6.16 -5.12
C ILE A 13 12.78 -7.56 -4.64
N LEU A 14 13.49 -8.02 -3.62
CA LEU A 14 13.21 -9.27 -2.92
C LEU A 14 13.27 -9.04 -1.42
N GLU A 15 12.28 -9.55 -0.71
CA GLU A 15 12.23 -9.44 0.74
C GLU A 15 11.75 -10.75 1.36
N VAL A 16 12.37 -11.12 2.48
CA VAL A 16 11.95 -12.22 3.33
C VAL A 16 11.58 -11.64 4.69
N LEU A 17 10.35 -11.89 5.11
CA LEU A 17 9.76 -11.36 6.33
C LEU A 17 9.42 -12.51 7.27
N ASN A 18 9.43 -12.24 8.57
CA ASN A 18 8.91 -13.18 9.57
C ASN A 18 7.37 -13.05 9.67
N GLY A 19 6.70 -14.16 9.97
CA GLY A 19 5.24 -14.21 10.17
C GLY A 19 4.73 -13.35 11.33
N THR A 20 3.45 -12.96 11.24
CA THR A 20 2.59 -12.20 12.19
C THR A 20 3.10 -10.92 12.84
N GLY A 21 4.32 -10.48 12.54
CA GLY A 21 4.92 -9.32 13.20
C GLY A 21 5.37 -9.64 14.63
N ILE A 22 6.12 -8.70 15.22
CA ILE A 22 6.60 -8.81 16.59
C ILE A 22 5.47 -8.53 17.58
N GLY A 23 4.91 -9.58 18.18
CA GLY A 23 3.97 -9.46 19.29
C GLY A 23 4.68 -9.06 20.59
N ALA A 24 3.92 -9.02 21.70
CA ALA A 24 4.54 -8.94 23.02
C ALA A 24 5.45 -10.16 23.24
N ALA A 25 6.58 -9.95 23.90
CA ALA A 25 7.52 -11.03 24.15
C ALA A 25 6.84 -12.17 24.95
N ASN A 26 7.00 -13.40 24.51
CA ASN A 26 6.51 -14.56 25.24
C ASN A 26 7.27 -14.75 26.58
N ALA A 27 6.90 -15.77 27.35
CA ALA A 27 7.53 -16.05 28.66
C ALA A 27 9.07 -16.27 28.58
N PHE A 28 9.61 -16.57 27.41
CA PHE A 28 11.05 -16.73 27.14
C PHE A 28 11.70 -15.50 26.50
N ARG A 29 10.98 -14.37 26.44
CA ARG A 29 11.39 -13.12 25.79
C ARG A 29 11.57 -13.21 24.26
N ASN A 30 10.93 -14.19 23.61
CA ASN A 30 10.88 -14.24 22.15
C ASN A 30 9.69 -13.42 21.64
N PHE A 31 9.94 -12.56 20.67
CA PHE A 31 8.95 -11.64 20.08
C PHE A 31 8.24 -12.19 18.86
N ASP A 32 8.81 -13.23 18.25
CA ASP A 32 8.27 -13.93 17.09
C ASP A 32 7.98 -15.37 17.53
N ASP A 33 6.70 -15.72 17.58
CA ASP A 33 6.23 -17.08 17.88
C ASP A 33 5.75 -17.81 16.63
N ASP A 34 5.97 -17.21 15.46
CA ASP A 34 5.74 -17.80 14.16
C ASP A 34 7.03 -18.34 13.53
N LYS A 35 6.96 -19.56 13.01
CA LYS A 35 8.07 -20.22 12.31
C LYS A 35 8.11 -19.87 10.83
N TYR A 36 7.02 -19.34 10.27
CA TYR A 36 6.91 -19.11 8.84
C TYR A 36 7.72 -17.89 8.38
N LYS A 37 8.18 -17.98 7.14
CA LYS A 37 8.84 -16.89 6.42
C LYS A 37 8.00 -16.57 5.20
N ASN A 38 7.70 -15.29 5.04
CA ASN A 38 6.92 -14.77 3.94
C ASN A 38 7.87 -14.12 2.95
N ILE A 39 7.60 -14.29 1.66
CA ILE A 39 8.49 -13.84 0.59
C ILE A 39 7.73 -12.83 -0.26
N PHE A 40 8.27 -11.62 -0.35
CA PHE A 40 7.81 -10.59 -1.26
C PHE A 40 8.81 -10.41 -2.39
N GLY A 41 8.32 -10.24 -3.61
CA GLY A 41 9.13 -9.89 -4.77
C GLY A 41 8.43 -8.87 -5.64
N ARG A 42 9.19 -7.96 -6.24
CA ARG A 42 8.70 -7.03 -7.26
C ARG A 42 9.73 -6.90 -8.37
N ILE A 43 9.23 -6.85 -9.60
CA ILE A 43 9.98 -6.47 -10.79
C ILE A 43 9.32 -5.22 -11.38
N SER A 44 10.10 -4.20 -11.70
CA SER A 44 9.61 -3.05 -12.46
C SER A 44 10.56 -2.65 -13.56
N GLN A 45 10.02 -2.05 -14.60
CA GLN A 45 10.75 -1.56 -15.75
C GLN A 45 10.36 -0.11 -15.99
N ASP A 46 11.35 0.77 -16.04
CA ASP A 46 11.17 2.11 -16.58
C ASP A 46 11.20 2.01 -18.11
N ILE A 47 10.04 2.22 -18.73
CA ILE A 47 9.87 2.15 -20.20
C ILE A 47 10.32 3.48 -20.81
N SER A 48 10.09 4.58 -20.11
CA SER A 48 10.63 5.91 -20.38
C SER A 48 10.90 6.62 -19.04
N ASP A 49 11.41 7.85 -19.10
CA ASP A 49 11.61 8.66 -17.88
C ASP A 49 10.26 9.07 -17.22
N ASP A 50 9.17 8.96 -17.98
CA ASP A 50 7.81 9.35 -17.58
C ASP A 50 6.89 8.14 -17.35
N PHE A 51 7.32 6.91 -17.63
CA PHE A 51 6.46 5.73 -17.51
C PHE A 51 7.19 4.53 -16.94
N ARG A 52 6.66 4.01 -15.83
CA ARG A 52 7.10 2.78 -15.18
C ARG A 52 5.93 1.80 -15.08
N LEU A 53 6.22 0.53 -15.33
CA LEU A 53 5.32 -0.59 -15.10
C LEU A 53 5.99 -1.62 -14.19
N GLY A 54 5.23 -2.20 -13.27
CA GLY A 54 5.70 -3.19 -12.32
C GLY A 54 4.70 -4.32 -12.09
N ALA A 55 5.24 -5.44 -11.63
CA ALA A 55 4.48 -6.57 -11.12
C ALA A 55 5.11 -7.05 -9.81
N PHE A 56 4.27 -7.49 -8.88
CA PHE A 56 4.71 -7.96 -7.57
C PHE A 56 3.96 -9.20 -7.13
N GLY A 57 4.56 -9.91 -6.18
CA GLY A 57 3.99 -11.08 -5.54
C GLY A 57 4.36 -11.13 -4.07
N TYR A 58 3.44 -11.61 -3.24
CA TYR A 58 3.66 -11.85 -1.83
C TYR A 58 3.06 -13.21 -1.44
N PHE A 59 3.90 -14.09 -0.88
CA PHE A 59 3.52 -15.46 -0.58
C PHE A 59 3.95 -15.80 0.83
N GLY A 60 3.10 -16.53 1.54
CA GLY A 60 3.43 -16.79 2.92
C GLY A 60 2.42 -17.66 3.64
N LYS A 61 2.78 -17.90 4.89
CA LYS A 61 1.92 -18.52 5.88
C LYS A 61 2.03 -17.74 7.16
N GLU A 62 0.95 -17.71 7.89
CA GLU A 62 0.89 -17.02 9.17
C GLU A 62 0.06 -17.84 10.15
N LYS A 63 0.49 -17.86 11.40
CA LYS A 63 -0.35 -18.37 12.48
C LYS A 63 -1.29 -17.28 12.97
N VAL A 64 -2.59 -17.52 12.97
CA VAL A 64 -3.59 -16.49 13.28
C VAL A 64 -4.57 -17.01 14.33
N GLY A 65 -5.21 -16.07 15.02
CA GLY A 65 -6.18 -16.34 16.09
C GLY A 65 -5.56 -16.36 17.49
N ALA A 66 -6.41 -16.44 18.52
CA ALA A 66 -5.96 -16.47 19.91
C ALA A 66 -5.02 -17.67 20.13
N ASN A 67 -3.84 -17.41 20.67
CA ASN A 67 -2.77 -18.40 20.86
C ASN A 67 -2.35 -19.13 19.57
N ASN A 68 -2.39 -18.46 18.40
CA ASN A 68 -1.95 -19.05 17.13
C ASN A 68 -2.74 -20.32 16.76
N SER A 69 -4.05 -20.30 17.01
CA SER A 69 -4.95 -21.45 16.94
C SER A 69 -5.10 -22.09 15.55
N PHE A 70 -4.85 -21.35 14.47
CA PHE A 70 -4.91 -21.88 13.12
C PHE A 70 -3.82 -21.28 12.22
N THR A 71 -3.54 -21.93 11.10
CA THR A 71 -2.58 -21.45 10.10
C THR A 71 -3.34 -21.00 8.86
N ASN A 72 -3.07 -19.77 8.45
CA ASN A 72 -3.52 -19.22 7.18
C ASN A 72 -2.36 -19.28 6.18
N SER A 73 -2.69 -19.60 4.93
CA SER A 73 -1.77 -19.65 3.80
C SER A 73 -2.29 -18.66 2.79
N PHE A 74 -1.44 -17.73 2.38
CA PHE A 74 -1.85 -16.66 1.49
C PHE A 74 -0.94 -16.54 0.28
N ASN A 75 -1.55 -16.11 -0.81
CA ASN A 75 -0.86 -15.72 -2.03
C ASN A 75 -1.46 -14.43 -2.55
N MET A 76 -0.60 -13.51 -2.93
CA MET A 76 -0.98 -12.21 -3.46
C MET A 76 -0.15 -11.91 -4.69
N PHE A 77 -0.81 -11.39 -5.71
CA PHE A 77 -0.19 -10.95 -6.94
C PHE A 77 -0.78 -9.62 -7.34
N GLY A 78 0.01 -8.78 -8.00
CA GLY A 78 -0.49 -7.52 -8.49
C GLY A 78 0.43 -6.87 -9.49
N SER A 79 -0.05 -5.76 -10.02
CA SER A 79 0.69 -4.88 -10.89
C SER A 79 0.57 -3.45 -10.40
N ASP A 80 1.57 -2.65 -10.75
CA ASP A 80 1.60 -1.23 -10.45
C ASP A 80 2.14 -0.46 -11.65
N LEU A 81 1.75 0.79 -11.78
CA LEU A 81 2.32 1.69 -12.77
C LEU A 81 2.41 3.11 -12.23
N THR A 82 3.33 3.86 -12.81
CA THR A 82 3.50 5.29 -12.57
C THR A 82 3.63 5.99 -13.92
N LEU A 83 2.82 7.02 -14.13
CA LEU A 83 2.85 7.88 -15.32
C LEU A 83 3.10 9.31 -14.87
N LYS A 84 4.11 9.97 -15.43
CA LYS A 84 4.44 11.37 -15.17
C LYS A 84 4.16 12.20 -16.41
N LEU A 85 3.71 13.43 -16.21
CA LEU A 85 3.54 14.40 -17.29
C LEU A 85 4.22 15.70 -16.91
N LYS A 86 5.33 16.00 -17.61
CA LYS A 86 6.06 17.28 -17.53
C LYS A 86 6.43 17.69 -16.09
N ASN A 87 6.70 16.72 -15.21
CA ASN A 87 6.97 16.92 -13.79
C ASN A 87 5.86 17.67 -13.03
N GLN A 88 4.67 17.83 -13.61
CA GLN A 88 3.56 18.56 -13.00
C GLN A 88 2.43 17.63 -12.56
N LEU A 89 2.27 16.51 -13.25
CA LEU A 89 1.27 15.51 -12.90
C LEU A 89 1.97 14.17 -12.75
N GLU A 90 1.60 13.44 -11.71
CA GLU A 90 1.99 12.05 -11.51
C GLU A 90 0.74 11.23 -11.22
N LEU A 91 0.51 10.19 -12.01
CA LEU A 91 -0.54 9.20 -11.82
C LEU A 91 0.11 7.89 -11.37
N ASN A 92 -0.23 7.45 -10.16
CA ASN A 92 0.13 6.15 -9.63
C ASN A 92 -1.10 5.25 -9.64
N PHE A 93 -0.91 3.98 -10.00
CA PHE A 93 -1.96 2.98 -9.94
C PHE A 93 -1.40 1.66 -9.46
N GLN A 94 -2.15 0.96 -8.61
CA GLN A 94 -1.84 -0.38 -8.17
C GLN A 94 -3.11 -1.21 -8.13
N TYR A 95 -3.00 -2.47 -8.57
CA TYR A 95 -4.04 -3.47 -8.43
C TYR A 95 -3.44 -4.77 -7.92
N GLY A 96 -4.14 -5.42 -7.01
CA GLY A 96 -3.72 -6.68 -6.40
C GLY A 96 -4.90 -7.60 -6.15
N ILE A 97 -4.59 -8.89 -6.17
CA ILE A 97 -5.50 -9.97 -5.79
C ILE A 97 -4.79 -10.77 -4.72
N ARG A 98 -5.46 -10.97 -3.60
CA ARG A 98 -5.03 -11.82 -2.51
C ARG A 98 -6.02 -12.98 -2.34
N LYS A 99 -5.48 -14.17 -2.08
CA LYS A 99 -6.23 -15.35 -1.67
C LYS A 99 -5.69 -15.87 -0.36
N ASP A 100 -6.59 -16.26 0.53
CA ASP A 100 -6.30 -16.81 1.84
C ASP A 100 -7.06 -18.13 2.00
N ASP A 101 -6.34 -19.24 2.22
CA ASP A 101 -6.94 -20.59 2.27
C ASP A 101 -7.72 -20.84 3.57
N ASN A 102 -7.39 -20.09 4.63
CA ASN A 102 -7.98 -20.28 5.95
C ASN A 102 -8.01 -18.97 6.73
N ALA A 103 -8.51 -17.91 6.10
CA ALA A 103 -8.68 -16.65 6.79
C ALA A 103 -9.75 -16.80 7.89
N PHE A 104 -9.43 -16.24 9.06
CA PHE A 104 -10.24 -16.30 10.29
C PHE A 104 -10.55 -17.73 10.81
N GLY A 105 -9.84 -18.76 10.38
CA GLY A 105 -10.04 -20.13 10.87
C GLY A 105 -11.28 -20.81 10.28
N THR A 106 -11.82 -20.26 9.18
CA THR A 106 -13.05 -20.73 8.54
C THR A 106 -12.86 -21.98 7.67
N ASN A 107 -11.61 -22.37 7.39
CA ASN A 107 -11.22 -23.39 6.41
C ASN A 107 -11.84 -23.18 5.02
N LYS A 108 -12.12 -21.93 4.66
CA LYS A 108 -12.62 -21.53 3.35
C LYS A 108 -11.61 -20.61 2.69
N GLU A 109 -11.46 -20.78 1.38
CA GLU A 109 -10.75 -19.81 0.54
C GLU A 109 -11.53 -18.50 0.56
N ILE A 110 -10.84 -17.41 0.90
CA ILE A 110 -11.34 -16.04 0.80
C ILE A 110 -10.48 -15.32 -0.23
N LYS A 111 -11.14 -14.72 -1.21
CA LYS A 111 -10.51 -13.86 -2.20
C LYS A 111 -10.78 -12.40 -1.86
N THR A 112 -9.76 -11.57 -2.01
CA THR A 112 -9.87 -10.11 -1.92
C THR A 112 -9.17 -9.49 -3.11
N ASN A 113 -9.89 -8.63 -3.83
CA ASN A 113 -9.36 -7.78 -4.88
C ASN A 113 -9.22 -6.37 -4.31
N GLY A 114 -8.15 -5.69 -4.67
CA GLY A 114 -7.95 -4.31 -4.22
C GLY A 114 -7.14 -3.53 -5.21
N GLY A 115 -7.31 -2.23 -5.18
CA GLY A 115 -6.49 -1.32 -5.94
C GLY A 115 -6.67 0.11 -5.50
N PHE A 116 -5.72 0.94 -5.91
CA PHE A 116 -5.83 2.37 -5.75
C PHE A 116 -5.31 3.10 -6.99
N GLY A 117 -5.83 4.29 -7.19
CA GLY A 117 -5.32 5.26 -8.16
C GLY A 117 -5.07 6.59 -7.45
N GLU A 118 -3.90 7.18 -7.66
CA GLU A 118 -3.50 8.44 -7.08
C GLU A 118 -3.03 9.39 -8.18
N LEU A 119 -3.61 10.59 -8.22
CA LEU A 119 -3.17 11.68 -9.08
C LEU A 119 -2.60 12.81 -8.23
N ILE A 120 -1.32 13.10 -8.41
CA ILE A 120 -0.62 14.20 -7.78
C ILE A 120 -0.48 15.32 -8.79
N TYR A 121 -0.81 16.56 -8.40
CA TYR A 121 -0.59 17.76 -9.19
C TYR A 121 0.32 18.75 -8.46
N THR A 122 1.41 19.12 -9.12
CA THR A 122 2.44 20.08 -8.69
C THR A 122 2.67 21.11 -9.81
N PRO A 123 2.01 22.28 -9.80
CA PRO A 123 1.98 23.20 -10.94
C PRO A 123 3.36 23.70 -11.41
N LYS A 124 4.37 23.70 -10.53
CA LYS A 124 5.75 24.09 -10.82
C LYS A 124 6.75 22.95 -10.56
N GLY A 125 6.29 21.69 -10.57
CA GLY A 125 7.11 20.53 -10.16
C GLY A 125 7.73 20.74 -8.79
N ASP A 126 9.04 20.56 -8.66
CA ASP A 126 9.79 20.67 -7.42
C ASP A 126 9.75 22.07 -6.77
N GLU A 127 9.47 23.12 -7.56
CA GLU A 127 9.34 24.49 -7.06
C GLU A 127 7.92 24.84 -6.58
N SER A 128 7.01 23.87 -6.59
CA SER A 128 5.62 24.11 -6.21
C SER A 128 5.49 24.43 -4.73
N LYS A 129 4.91 25.60 -4.43
CA LYS A 129 4.52 25.95 -3.06
C LYS A 129 3.24 25.27 -2.61
N TRP A 130 2.51 24.65 -3.52
CA TRP A 130 1.31 23.90 -3.21
C TRP A 130 1.18 22.69 -4.12
N TYR A 131 0.46 21.69 -3.65
CA TYR A 131 0.14 20.51 -4.44
C TYR A 131 -1.27 20.04 -4.12
N ALA A 132 -1.85 19.31 -5.06
CA ALA A 132 -3.11 18.60 -4.87
C ALA A 132 -2.89 17.11 -5.07
N VAL A 133 -3.63 16.29 -4.32
CA VAL A 133 -3.70 14.84 -4.51
C VAL A 133 -5.17 14.45 -4.62
N ALA A 134 -5.49 13.66 -5.64
CA ALA A 134 -6.74 12.94 -5.72
C ALA A 134 -6.43 11.44 -5.60
N LEU A 135 -6.96 10.79 -4.56
CA LEU A 135 -6.74 9.38 -4.28
C LEU A 135 -8.07 8.64 -4.31
N TYR A 136 -8.11 7.51 -4.99
CA TYR A 136 -9.24 6.59 -4.99
C TYR A 136 -8.76 5.22 -4.53
N ASN A 137 -9.37 4.69 -3.49
CA ASN A 137 -9.11 3.34 -2.97
C ASN A 137 -10.35 2.48 -3.19
N TRP A 138 -10.13 1.23 -3.57
CA TRP A 138 -11.17 0.23 -3.76
C TRP A 138 -10.68 -1.14 -3.28
N ILE A 139 -11.50 -1.81 -2.48
CA ILE A 139 -11.33 -3.17 -1.98
C ILE A 139 -12.68 -3.86 -2.06
N ASP A 140 -12.64 -5.08 -2.59
CA ASP A 140 -13.75 -5.98 -2.81
C ASP A 140 -13.35 -7.36 -2.30
N SER A 141 -14.05 -7.87 -1.29
CA SER A 141 -13.70 -9.11 -0.61
C SER A 141 -14.88 -10.06 -0.57
N ASP A 142 -14.63 -11.37 -0.57
CA ASP A 142 -15.68 -12.37 -0.30
C ASP A 142 -16.29 -12.21 1.11
N PHE A 143 -15.67 -11.39 1.99
CA PHE A 143 -16.24 -10.90 3.23
C PHE A 143 -16.64 -9.43 3.10
N ASP A 144 -17.92 -9.18 2.83
CA ASP A 144 -18.52 -7.84 2.63
C ASP A 144 -18.17 -6.82 3.72
N THR A 145 -17.87 -7.25 4.95
CA THR A 145 -17.45 -6.36 6.04
C THR A 145 -16.12 -5.64 5.77
N TYR A 146 -15.30 -6.15 4.84
CA TYR A 146 -14.02 -5.57 4.44
C TYR A 146 -14.09 -4.82 3.10
N ASP A 147 -15.28 -4.74 2.50
CA ASP A 147 -15.48 -3.88 1.35
C ASP A 147 -15.18 -2.43 1.71
N TYR A 148 -14.32 -1.81 0.92
CA TYR A 148 -13.86 -0.46 1.17
C TYR A 148 -13.80 0.30 -0.13
N GLN A 149 -14.37 1.50 -0.16
CA GLN A 149 -14.31 2.33 -1.35
C GLN A 149 -14.32 3.79 -0.93
N THR A 150 -13.23 4.51 -1.19
CA THR A 150 -13.07 5.90 -0.76
C THR A 150 -12.47 6.76 -1.84
N GLY A 151 -12.92 8.01 -1.90
CA GLY A 151 -12.30 9.07 -2.69
C GLY A 151 -11.80 10.16 -1.76
N THR A 152 -10.54 10.55 -1.92
CA THR A 152 -9.89 11.56 -1.10
C THR A 152 -9.34 12.67 -1.99
N LEU A 153 -9.60 13.92 -1.61
CA LEU A 153 -8.94 15.10 -2.16
C LEU A 153 -8.10 15.74 -1.05
N SER A 154 -6.81 15.89 -1.30
CA SER A 154 -5.85 16.49 -0.38
C SER A 154 -5.20 17.72 -1.03
N LEU A 155 -5.07 18.81 -0.27
CA LEU A 155 -4.39 20.03 -0.67
C LEU A 155 -3.30 20.35 0.34
N GLY A 156 -2.07 20.49 -0.13
CA GLY A 156 -0.94 20.90 0.69
C GLY A 156 -0.40 22.26 0.25
N TYR A 157 -0.03 23.11 1.21
CA TYR A 157 0.65 24.38 0.96
C TYR A 157 1.89 24.51 1.84
N LEU A 158 3.06 24.68 1.22
CA LEU A 158 4.34 24.92 1.86
C LEU A 158 4.47 26.41 2.21
N LEU A 159 4.30 26.76 3.48
CA LEU A 159 4.49 28.14 3.97
C LEU A 159 5.97 28.51 3.97
N ARG A 160 6.79 27.61 4.50
CA ARG A 160 8.26 27.67 4.52
C ARG A 160 8.80 26.24 4.47
N ARG A 161 10.10 26.08 4.22
CA ARG A 161 10.76 24.78 4.04
C ARG A 161 10.39 23.73 5.11
N ASN A 162 10.14 24.15 6.35
CA ASN A 162 9.84 23.25 7.47
C ASN A 162 8.39 23.33 7.98
N ILE A 163 7.51 24.10 7.31
CA ILE A 163 6.13 24.29 7.74
C ILE A 163 5.19 24.13 6.55
N ARG A 164 4.30 23.15 6.63
CA ARG A 164 3.29 22.84 5.61
C ARG A 164 1.89 22.84 6.23
N LEU A 165 0.94 23.46 5.55
CA LEU A 165 -0.48 23.32 5.81
C LEU A 165 -1.02 22.19 4.95
N ILE A 166 -1.95 21.40 5.51
CA ILE A 166 -2.68 20.37 4.77
C ILE A 166 -4.18 20.50 5.05
N GLY A 167 -4.98 20.25 4.04
CA GLY A 167 -6.41 20.06 4.15
C GLY A 167 -6.81 18.82 3.35
N GLU A 168 -7.61 17.95 3.92
CA GLU A 168 -8.03 16.69 3.31
C GLU A 168 -9.53 16.51 3.46
N PHE A 169 -10.16 16.06 2.38
CA PHE A 169 -11.55 15.63 2.34
C PHE A 169 -11.60 14.20 1.82
N THR A 170 -12.20 13.31 2.60
CA THR A 170 -12.41 11.92 2.21
C THR A 170 -13.90 11.61 2.25
N TYR A 171 -14.37 10.92 1.21
CA TYR A 171 -15.71 10.36 1.18
C TYR A 171 -15.63 8.84 1.03
N ASP A 172 -16.29 8.14 1.94
CA ASP A 172 -16.49 6.70 1.88
C ASP A 172 -17.81 6.39 1.17
N PHE A 173 -17.71 5.71 0.03
CA PHE A 173 -18.85 5.36 -0.83
C PHE A 173 -19.66 4.18 -0.29
N LYS A 174 -19.05 3.29 0.52
CA LYS A 174 -19.71 2.10 1.08
C LYS A 174 -20.58 2.49 2.27
N ILE A 175 -20.01 3.21 3.25
CA ILE A 175 -20.75 3.67 4.44
C ILE A 175 -21.38 5.05 4.28
N LYS A 176 -21.14 5.75 3.15
CA LYS A 176 -21.68 7.09 2.84
C LYS A 176 -21.34 8.13 3.90
N TYR A 177 -20.07 8.17 4.27
CA TYR A 177 -19.55 9.04 5.32
C TYR A 177 -18.48 9.98 4.77
N SER A 178 -18.53 11.24 5.21
CA SER A 178 -17.57 12.28 4.85
C SER A 178 -16.67 12.62 6.03
N GLN A 179 -15.37 12.71 5.78
CA GLN A 179 -14.37 13.16 6.75
C GLN A 179 -13.64 14.38 6.21
N LEU A 180 -13.44 15.36 7.08
CA LEU A 180 -12.64 16.55 6.81
C LEU A 180 -11.51 16.62 7.85
N ALA A 181 -10.29 16.86 7.38
CA ALA A 181 -9.12 17.04 8.22
C ALA A 181 -8.33 18.27 7.79
N PHE A 182 -7.80 19.00 8.76
CA PHE A 182 -6.88 20.12 8.54
C PHE A 182 -5.72 19.97 9.50
N GLY A 183 -4.51 20.28 9.04
CA GLY A 183 -3.31 20.06 9.83
C GLY A 183 -2.17 20.99 9.46
N VAL A 184 -1.25 21.12 10.40
CA VAL A 184 0.05 21.73 10.20
C VAL A 184 1.10 20.65 10.41
N ILE A 185 2.02 20.52 9.47
CA ILE A 185 3.19 19.65 9.59
C ILE A 185 4.38 20.56 9.79
N SER A 186 5.07 20.39 10.90
CA SER A 186 6.31 21.10 11.23
C SER A 186 7.43 20.10 11.49
N ALA A 187 8.57 20.29 10.84
CA ALA A 187 9.82 19.60 11.19
C ALA A 187 10.71 20.57 11.97
N PHE A 188 11.19 20.16 13.14
CA PHE A 188 12.14 20.92 13.96
C PHE A 188 13.53 20.29 13.84
#